data_AF-A0A0F9Q560-F1
#
_entry.id   AF-A0A0F9Q560-F1
#
_cell.length_a   1.000
_cell.length_b   1.000
_cell.length_c   1.000
_cell.angle_alpha   90.00
_cell.angle_beta   90.00
_cell.angle_gamma   90.00
#
_symmetry.space_group_name_H-M   'P 1'
#
loop_
_entity.id
_entity.type
_entity.pdbx_description
1 polymer ?
#
loop_
_entity_poly.entity_id
_entity_poly.type
_entity_poly.pdbx_seq_one_letter_code
_entity_poly.pdbx_strand_id
1 'polypeptide(L)'
;MEQIHDVEEKEVRLSEVQRSKIYELARRVSHEMLDEVCPALFRAIMTTDSKLLKNQLGIVIFHLQKNDRINTVIGLQKLLEASLKVAPEELFKILGSADSDAQELAQKIKALL
;
A
#
# COMPACT_ATOMS: atom_id res chain seq x y z
N MET A 1 -33.99 -13.00 14.21
CA MET A 1 -32.56 -13.38 14.25
C MET A 1 -31.94 -12.83 12.98
N GLU A 2 -31.24 -11.70 13.09
CA GLU A 2 -30.54 -11.08 11.98
C GLU A 2 -29.42 -12.00 11.50
N GLN A 3 -29.52 -12.43 10.24
CA GLN A 3 -28.46 -13.13 9.55
C GLN A 3 -27.39 -12.09 9.18
N ILE A 4 -26.34 -12.03 9.98
CA ILE A 4 -25.11 -11.35 9.61
C ILE A 4 -24.56 -12.15 8.41
N HIS A 5 -24.75 -11.60 7.21
CA HIS A 5 -24.04 -12.06 6.04
C HIS A 5 -22.58 -11.68 6.27
N ASP A 6 -21.76 -12.65 6.66
CA ASP A 6 -20.31 -12.58 6.48
C ASP A 6 -20.07 -12.51 4.97
N VAL A 7 -19.98 -11.28 4.46
CA VAL A 7 -19.40 -11.01 3.16
C VAL A 7 -17.95 -11.40 3.31
N GLU A 8 -17.60 -12.59 2.82
CA GLU A 8 -16.22 -12.99 2.57
C GLU A 8 -15.65 -11.97 1.56
N GLU A 9 -15.12 -10.87 2.08
CA GLU A 9 -14.27 -9.96 1.35
C GLU A 9 -13.16 -10.82 0.75
N LYS A 10 -13.18 -10.97 -0.58
CA LYS A 10 -12.11 -11.63 -1.33
C LYS A 10 -10.83 -10.84 -1.09
N GLU A 11 -10.11 -11.23 -0.05
CA GLU A 11 -8.81 -10.70 0.31
C GLU A 11 -7.91 -10.95 -0.90
N VAL A 12 -7.53 -9.88 -1.61
CA VAL A 12 -6.53 -9.98 -2.68
C VAL A 12 -5.21 -10.34 -2.02
N ARG A 13 -4.96 -11.65 -1.88
CA ARG A 13 -3.72 -12.17 -1.31
C ARG A 13 -2.66 -12.15 -2.39
N LEU A 14 -1.74 -11.18 -2.29
CA LEU A 14 -0.51 -11.21 -3.07
C LEU A 14 0.24 -12.51 -2.77
N SER A 15 0.62 -13.24 -3.82
CA SER A 15 1.59 -14.32 -3.69
C SER A 15 2.93 -13.77 -3.21
N GLU A 16 3.77 -14.63 -2.60
CA GLU A 16 5.10 -14.21 -2.16
C GLU A 16 5.95 -13.66 -3.31
N VAL A 17 5.78 -14.21 -4.52
CA VAL A 17 6.46 -13.76 -5.74
C VAL A 17 6.00 -12.35 -6.13
N GLN A 18 4.69 -12.10 -6.14
CA GLN A 18 4.15 -10.76 -6.43
C GLN A 18 4.62 -9.73 -5.39
N ARG A 19 4.54 -10.07 -4.10
CA ARG A 19 5.00 -9.21 -3.00
C ARG A 19 6.49 -8.88 -3.15
N SER A 20 7.33 -9.88 -3.43
CA SER A 20 8.77 -9.69 -3.62
C SER A 20 9.07 -8.74 -4.79
N LYS A 21 8.39 -8.91 -5.93
CA LYS A 21 8.54 -8.03 -7.09
C LYS A 21 8.09 -6.59 -6.79
N ILE A 22 6.96 -6.41 -6.13
CA ILE A 22 6.50 -5.07 -5.70
C ILE A 22 7.54 -4.40 -4.81
N TYR A 23 8.15 -5.15 -3.88
CA TYR A 23 9.18 -4.62 -3.01
C TYR A 23 10.45 -4.25 -3.75
N GLU A 24 10.81 -5.00 -4.79
CA GLU A 24 11.94 -4.68 -5.65
C GLU A 24 11.68 -3.38 -6.42
N LEU A 25 10.47 -3.19 -6.95
CA LEU A 25 10.08 -1.95 -7.63
C LEU A 25 10.20 -0.74 -6.71
N ALA A 26 9.74 -0.86 -5.47
CA ALA A 26 9.83 0.20 -4.47
C ALA A 26 11.28 0.60 -4.10
N ARG A 27 12.30 -0.23 -4.37
CA ARG A 27 13.71 0.11 -4.11
C ARG A 27 14.30 1.06 -5.15
N ARG A 28 13.64 1.23 -6.30
CA ARG A 28 14.15 1.99 -7.44
C ARG A 28 13.57 3.39 -7.55
N VAL A 29 12.75 3.80 -6.57
CA VAL A 29 12.09 5.11 -6.57
C VAL A 29 13.00 6.19 -5.97
N SER A 30 12.75 7.43 -6.37
CA SER A 30 13.45 8.61 -5.86
C SER A 30 13.03 8.96 -4.43
N HIS A 31 13.83 9.78 -3.74
CA HIS A 31 13.49 10.28 -2.41
C HIS A 31 12.29 11.24 -2.47
N GLU A 32 12.24 12.07 -3.51
CA GLU A 32 11.15 13.01 -3.78
C GLU A 32 9.82 12.27 -3.90
N MET A 33 9.80 11.15 -4.64
CA MET A 33 8.61 10.31 -4.74
C MET A 33 8.20 9.72 -3.40
N LEU A 34 9.15 9.30 -2.55
CA LEU A 34 8.83 8.78 -1.22
C LEU A 34 8.17 9.83 -0.34
N ASP A 35 8.66 11.07 -0.37
CA ASP A 35 8.14 12.18 0.44
C ASP A 35 6.73 12.61 0.01
N GLU A 36 6.38 12.44 -1.26
CA GLU A 36 5.04 12.72 -1.77
C GLU A 36 4.07 11.54 -1.55
N VAL A 37 4.47 10.35 -1.99
CA VAL A 37 3.58 9.20 -2.12
C VAL A 37 3.33 8.52 -0.78
N CYS A 38 4.33 8.35 0.08
CA CYS A 38 4.15 7.63 1.35
C CYS A 38 3.11 8.29 2.26
N PRO A 39 3.12 9.63 2.47
CA PRO A 39 2.08 10.28 3.27
C PRO A 39 0.69 10.15 2.65
N ALA A 40 0.57 10.21 1.33
CA ALA A 40 -0.71 10.07 0.63
C ALA A 40 -1.29 8.66 0.80
N LEU A 41 -0.47 7.62 0.59
CA LEU A 41 -0.89 6.23 0.79
C LEU A 41 -1.26 5.95 2.25
N PHE A 42 -0.46 6.45 3.20
CA PHE A 42 -0.76 6.29 4.61
C PHE A 42 -2.12 6.89 4.98
N ARG A 43 -2.43 8.11 4.52
CA ARG A 43 -3.74 8.73 4.74
C ARG A 43 -4.88 7.91 4.12
N ALA A 44 -4.73 7.48 2.87
CA ALA A 44 -5.72 6.66 2.19
C ALA A 44 -6.05 5.38 2.96
N ILE A 45 -5.02 4.72 3.46
CA ILE A 45 -5.17 3.51 4.28
C ILE A 45 -5.87 3.83 5.61
N MET A 46 -5.53 4.92 6.30
CA MET A 46 -6.15 5.30 7.58
C MET A 46 -7.62 5.69 7.45
N THR A 47 -8.07 6.11 6.27
CA THR A 47 -9.49 6.41 6.01
C THR A 47 -10.35 5.19 5.71
N THR A 48 -9.74 4.00 5.56
CA THR A 48 -10.50 2.75 5.35
C THR A 48 -10.92 2.13 6.68
N ASP A 49 -12.13 1.58 6.74
CA ASP A 49 -12.64 0.87 7.91
C ASP A 49 -11.95 -0.51 8.04
N SER A 50 -10.71 -0.48 8.54
CA SER A 50 -9.75 -1.53 8.23
C SER A 50 -9.55 -2.50 9.39
N LYS A 51 -10.55 -3.35 9.64
CA LYS A 51 -10.31 -4.62 10.36
C LYS A 51 -9.17 -5.41 9.69
N LEU A 52 -9.03 -5.29 8.37
CA LEU A 52 -8.01 -5.94 7.54
C LEU A 52 -6.56 -5.50 7.82
N LEU A 53 -6.35 -4.37 8.50
CA LEU A 53 -5.04 -3.90 8.96
C LEU A 53 -4.83 -4.04 10.47
N LYS A 54 -5.77 -4.63 11.22
CA LYS A 54 -5.55 -5.07 12.61
C LYS A 54 -4.70 -6.34 12.67
N ASN A 55 -3.58 -6.34 11.95
CA ASN A 55 -2.64 -7.44 11.84
C ASN A 55 -1.19 -6.93 11.91
N GLN A 56 -0.23 -7.83 11.72
CA GLN A 56 1.19 -7.50 11.78
C GLN A 56 1.60 -6.40 10.79
N LEU A 57 0.98 -6.33 9.60
CA LEU A 57 1.29 -5.31 8.60
C LEU A 57 0.90 -3.91 9.11
N GLY A 58 -0.30 -3.76 9.69
CA GLY A 58 -0.72 -2.49 10.28
C GLY A 58 0.13 -2.08 11.49
N ILE A 59 0.54 -3.03 12.34
CA ILE A 59 1.46 -2.76 13.46
C ILE A 59 2.80 -2.22 12.95
N VAL A 60 3.35 -2.82 11.89
CA VAL A 60 4.61 -2.35 11.29
C VAL A 60 4.45 -0.95 10.71
N ILE A 61 3.37 -0.67 9.98
CA ILE A 61 3.11 0.66 9.40
C ILE A 61 2.99 1.71 10.51
N PHE A 62 2.26 1.42 11.59
CA PHE A 62 2.13 2.32 12.73
C PHE A 62 3.49 2.56 13.43
N HIS A 63 4.29 1.50 13.59
CA HIS A 63 5.64 1.64 14.13
C HIS A 63 6.54 2.50 13.24
N LEU A 64 6.48 2.34 11.92
CA LEU A 64 7.23 3.17 10.98
C LEU A 64 6.80 4.63 11.06
N GLN A 65 5.50 4.90 11.16
CA GLN A 65 4.97 6.26 11.34
C GLN A 65 5.44 6.88 12.66
N LYS A 66 5.36 6.16 13.77
CA LYS A 66 5.77 6.66 15.10
C LYS A 66 7.26 7.04 15.18
N ASN A 67 8.10 6.46 14.34
CA ASN A 67 9.54 6.69 14.32
C ASN A 67 10.00 7.56 13.13
N ASP A 68 9.09 8.26 12.44
CA ASP A 68 9.40 9.10 11.27
C ASP A 68 10.08 8.34 10.12
N ARG A 69 9.80 7.04 10.00
CA ARG A 69 10.36 6.14 8.96
C ARG A 69 9.37 5.79 7.87
N ILE A 70 8.21 6.44 7.84
CA ILE A 70 7.14 6.13 6.89
C ILE A 70 7.49 6.54 5.45
N ASN A 71 8.28 7.61 5.28
CA ASN A 71 8.77 8.08 3.97
C ASN A 71 10.09 7.39 3.54
N THR A 72 10.30 6.15 3.97
CA THR A 72 11.46 5.36 3.54
C THR A 72 11.05 4.32 2.52
N VAL A 73 12.01 3.71 1.82
CA VAL A 73 11.76 2.56 0.93
C VAL A 73 11.00 1.44 1.67
N ILE A 74 11.35 1.18 2.93
CA ILE A 74 10.65 0.18 3.75
C ILE A 74 9.21 0.62 4.03
N GLY A 75 9.01 1.91 4.31
CA GLY A 75 7.68 2.50 4.43
C GLY A 75 6.84 2.32 3.17
N LEU A 76 7.38 2.67 2.00
CA LEU A 76 6.71 2.50 0.72
C LEU A 76 6.34 1.02 0.48
N GLN A 77 7.25 0.08 0.73
CA GLN A 77 6.97 -1.36 0.58
C GLN A 77 5.73 -1.79 1.38
N LYS A 78 5.64 -1.38 2.64
CA LYS A 78 4.52 -1.74 3.52
C LYS A 78 3.23 -1.01 3.14
N LEU A 79 3.34 0.25 2.74
CA LEU A 79 2.20 1.03 2.27
C LEU A 79 1.62 0.51 0.96
N LEU A 80 2.46 0.08 0.00
CA LEU A 80 2.00 -0.55 -1.25
C LEU A 80 1.26 -1.86 -0.96
N GLU A 81 1.83 -2.73 -0.12
CA GLU A 81 1.19 -3.98 0.27
C GLU A 81 -0.14 -3.74 0.98
N ALA A 82 -0.18 -2.82 1.93
CA ALA A 82 -1.41 -2.47 2.63
C ALA A 82 -2.44 -1.85 1.69
N SER A 83 -2.05 -0.89 0.85
CA SER A 83 -2.97 -0.20 -0.05
C SER A 83 -3.55 -1.17 -1.09
N LEU A 84 -2.76 -2.09 -1.64
CA LEU A 84 -3.27 -3.13 -2.54
C LEU A 84 -4.33 -4.01 -1.87
N LYS A 85 -4.23 -4.20 -0.56
CA LYS A 85 -5.16 -5.02 0.22
C LYS A 85 -6.45 -4.28 0.56
N VAL A 86 -6.38 -3.00 0.95
CA VAL A 86 -7.52 -2.28 1.55
C VAL A 86 -8.01 -1.07 0.77
N ALA A 87 -7.19 -0.53 -0.15
CA ALA A 87 -7.50 0.67 -0.93
C ALA A 87 -6.84 0.66 -2.33
N PRO A 88 -7.02 -0.40 -3.16
CA PRO A 88 -6.30 -0.54 -4.42
C PRO A 88 -6.65 0.56 -5.43
N GLU A 89 -7.89 1.02 -5.46
CA GLU A 89 -8.32 2.12 -6.33
C GLU A 89 -7.61 3.44 -5.97
N GLU A 90 -7.57 3.77 -4.67
CA GLU A 90 -6.93 4.98 -4.19
C GLU A 90 -5.40 4.91 -4.36
N LEU A 91 -4.79 3.74 -4.21
CA LEU A 91 -3.37 3.52 -4.54
C LEU A 91 -3.06 3.95 -5.98
N PHE A 92 -3.79 3.42 -6.95
CA PHE A 92 -3.51 3.71 -8.36
C PHE A 92 -3.86 5.13 -8.75
N LYS A 93 -4.84 5.74 -8.07
CA LYS A 93 -5.14 7.16 -8.22
C LYS A 93 -3.99 8.02 -7.70
N ILE A 94 -3.48 7.76 -6.50
CA ILE A 94 -2.34 8.48 -5.90
C ILE A 94 -1.11 8.39 -6.80
N LEU A 95 -0.72 7.17 -7.17
CA LEU A 95 0.44 6.96 -8.05
C LEU A 95 0.22 7.55 -9.45
N GLY A 96 -1.01 7.52 -9.96
CA GLY A 96 -1.35 8.05 -11.27
C GLY A 96 -1.38 9.59 -11.34
N SER A 97 -1.60 10.26 -10.20
CA SER A 97 -1.62 11.72 -10.10
C SER A 97 -0.28 12.35 -9.71
N ALA A 98 0.68 11.53 -9.27
CA ALA A 98 2.01 11.97 -8.89
C ALA A 98 2.94 12.09 -10.12
N ASP A 99 4.24 12.21 -9.87
CA ASP A 99 5.29 12.33 -10.90
C ASP A 99 5.38 11.11 -11.85
N SER A 100 6.24 11.22 -12.87
CA SER A 100 6.43 10.17 -13.88
C SER A 100 6.91 8.84 -13.29
N ASP A 101 7.71 8.89 -12.22
CA ASP A 101 8.27 7.70 -11.58
C ASP A 101 7.17 6.94 -10.84
N ALA A 102 6.27 7.66 -10.18
CA ALA A 102 5.09 7.10 -9.54
C ALA A 102 4.12 6.48 -10.54
N GLN A 103 3.91 7.14 -11.68
CA GLN A 103 3.10 6.61 -12.76
C GLN A 103 3.70 5.33 -13.33
N GLU A 104 5.02 5.29 -13.55
CA GLU A 104 5.72 4.09 -14.00
C GLU A 104 5.60 2.95 -12.98
N LEU A 105 5.75 3.26 -11.68
CA LEU A 105 5.53 2.30 -10.59
C LEU A 105 4.11 1.71 -10.64
N ALA A 106 3.08 2.53 -10.83
CA ALA A 106 1.71 2.06 -10.95
C ALA A 106 1.53 1.08 -12.12
N GLN A 107 2.10 1.38 -13.29
CA GLN A 107 2.02 0.48 -14.45
C GLN A 107 2.71 -0.86 -14.17
N LYS A 108 3.90 -0.83 -13.58
CA LYS A 108 4.64 -2.04 -13.23
C LYS A 108 3.92 -2.87 -12.18
N ILE A 109 3.29 -2.26 -11.18
CA ILE A 109 2.49 -2.97 -10.18
C ILE A 109 1.25 -3.59 -10.84
N LYS A 110 0.52 -2.86 -11.70
CA LYS A 110 -0.65 -3.40 -12.42
C LYS A 110 -0.31 -4.63 -13.25
N ALA A 111 0.86 -4.66 -13.89
CA ALA A 111 1.31 -5.81 -14.68
C ALA A 111 1.65 -7.06 -13.85
N LEU A 112 1.71 -6.95 -12.52
CA LEU A 112 2.00 -8.06 -11.61
C LEU A 112 0.76 -8.66 -10.96
N LEU A 113 -0.39 -7.99 -11.02
CA LEU A 113 -1.66 -8.43 -10.44
C LEU A 113 -2.41 -9.33 -11.44
#